data_AF-A0A536QWW4-F1
#
_entry.id   AF-A0A536QWW4-F1
#
_cell.length_a   1.000
_cell.length_b   1.000
_cell.length_c   1.000
_cell.angle_alpha   90.00
_cell.angle_beta   90.00
_cell.angle_gamma   90.00
#
_symmetry.space_group_name_H-M   'P 1'
#
loop_
_entity.id
_entity.type
_entity.pdbx_description
1 polymer ?
#
loop_
_entity_poly.entity_id
_entity_poly.type
_entity_poly.pdbx_seq_one_letter_code
_entity_poly.pdbx_strand_id
1 'polypeptide(L)'
;MKRALVVVDMIEDFVHEGGALYCGPSMARIVPVIQKEIARARGAAEPIVYLTDNHLPGDAEFQMFPPHAIAGTKGAAIVPEL
;
A
#
# COMPACT_ATOMS: atom_id res chain seq x y z
N MET A 1 -10.51 -24.51 4.76
CA MET A 1 -10.11 -23.46 5.73
C MET A 1 -10.60 -22.13 5.19
N LYS A 2 -11.19 -21.25 6.00
CA LYS A 2 -11.55 -19.89 5.55
C LYS A 2 -10.32 -19.00 5.62
N ARG A 3 -10.06 -18.24 4.56
CA ARG A 3 -8.89 -17.36 4.41
C ARG A 3 -9.35 -15.99 3.91
N ALA A 4 -8.54 -14.97 4.18
CA ALA A 4 -8.64 -13.65 3.59
C ALA A 4 -7.21 -13.15 3.28
N LEU A 5 -7.08 -12.25 2.30
CA LEU A 5 -5.85 -11.55 1.98
C LEU A 5 -5.96 -10.09 2.44
N VAL A 6 -5.01 -9.63 3.24
CA VAL A 6 -4.86 -8.20 3.57
C VAL A 6 -3.66 -7.67 2.82
N VAL A 7 -3.88 -6.68 1.96
CA VAL A 7 -2.84 -5.95 1.22
C VAL A 7 -2.56 -4.67 1.99
N VAL A 8 -1.37 -4.59 2.59
CA VAL A 8 -1.00 -3.52 3.53
C VAL A 8 -0.15 -2.48 2.81
N ASP A 9 -0.62 -1.23 2.84
CA ASP A 9 0.10 -0.01 2.44
C ASP A 9 0.78 -0.05 1.06
N MET A 10 0.13 -0.69 0.10
CA MET A 10 0.54 -0.63 -1.30
C MET A 10 0.03 0.66 -1.96
N ILE A 11 0.52 1.80 -1.46
CA ILE A 11 0.12 3.15 -1.84
C ILE A 11 1.26 3.90 -2.54
N GLU A 12 0.91 4.95 -3.28
CA GLU A 12 1.82 5.76 -4.11
C GLU A 12 3.05 6.25 -3.33
N ASP A 13 2.88 6.70 -2.08
CA ASP A 13 3.98 7.24 -1.28
C ASP A 13 5.03 6.20 -0.87
N PHE A 14 4.68 4.92 -0.84
CA PHE A 14 5.57 3.85 -0.39
C PHE A 14 6.16 3.03 -1.54
N VAL A 15 5.45 2.96 -2.67
CA VAL A 15 5.80 2.07 -3.79
C VAL A 15 6.67 2.74 -4.84
N HIS A 16 6.54 4.05 -5.08
CA HIS A 16 7.22 4.75 -6.17
C HIS A 16 8.41 5.59 -5.69
N GLU A 17 9.46 5.70 -6.51
CA GLU A 17 10.73 6.38 -6.15
C GLU A 17 10.58 7.87 -5.81
N GLY A 18 9.48 8.51 -6.23
CA GLY A 18 9.13 9.87 -5.85
C GLY A 18 8.12 10.00 -4.70
N GLY A 19 7.72 8.88 -4.10
CA GLY A 19 6.79 8.84 -2.97
C GLY A 19 7.41 9.41 -1.69
N ALA A 20 6.59 10.00 -0.83
CA ALA A 20 7.06 10.72 0.35
C ALA A 20 7.83 9.84 1.36
N LEU A 21 7.58 8.53 1.35
CA LEU A 21 8.27 7.55 2.20
C LEU A 21 8.54 6.26 1.41
N TYR A 22 9.21 6.41 0.26
CA TYR A 22 9.50 5.29 -0.63
C TYR A 22 10.27 4.14 0.06
N CYS A 23 9.75 2.93 -0.04
CA CYS A 23 10.33 1.70 0.53
C CYS A 23 11.54 1.15 -0.24
N GLY A 24 11.98 1.84 -1.30
CA GLY A 24 13.22 1.55 -2.01
C GLY A 24 13.10 0.55 -3.17
N PRO A 25 14.21 0.30 -3.88
CA PRO A 25 14.22 -0.43 -5.17
C PRO A 25 13.69 -1.87 -5.15
N SER A 26 13.49 -2.44 -3.96
CA SER A 26 12.91 -3.77 -3.82
C SER A 26 11.43 -3.82 -4.25
N MET A 27 10.73 -2.68 -4.26
CA MET A 27 9.32 -2.58 -4.64
C MET A 27 9.05 -3.10 -6.05
N ALA A 28 9.96 -2.86 -7.00
CA ALA A 28 9.86 -3.39 -8.37
C ALA A 28 9.78 -4.93 -8.43
N ARG A 29 10.31 -5.63 -7.41
CA ARG A 29 10.21 -7.10 -7.29
C ARG A 29 9.02 -7.55 -6.47
N ILE A 30 8.58 -6.73 -5.51
CA ILE A 30 7.49 -7.05 -4.58
C ILE A 30 6.12 -6.86 -5.24
N VAL A 31 5.91 -5.80 -6.03
CA VAL A 31 4.63 -5.49 -6.69
C VAL A 31 4.12 -6.69 -7.50
N PRO A 32 4.93 -7.35 -8.38
CA PRO A 32 4.46 -8.53 -9.12
C PRO A 32 4.11 -9.74 -8.25
N VAL A 33 4.70 -9.86 -7.06
CA VAL A 33 4.37 -10.95 -6.12
C VAL A 33 3.02 -10.69 -5.48
N ILE A 34 2.74 -9.44 -5.09
CA ILE A 34 1.45 -9.05 -4.50
C ILE A 34 0.32 -9.20 -5.53
N GLN A 35 0.54 -8.80 -6.78
CA GLN A 35 -0.42 -9.04 -7.87
C GLN A 35 -0.80 -10.52 -8.01
N LYS A 36 0.19 -11.42 -7.90
CA LYS A 36 -0.04 -12.88 -7.96
C LYS A 36 -0.88 -13.37 -6.77
N GLU A 37 -0.61 -12.88 -5.57
CA GLU A 37 -1.40 -13.24 -4.38
C GLU A 37 -2.84 -12.70 -4.45
N ILE A 38 -3.04 -11.48 -4.97
CA ILE A 38 -4.36 -10.92 -5.24
C ILE A 38 -5.11 -11.79 -6.27
N ALA A 39 -4.46 -12.16 -7.38
CA ALA A 39 -5.06 -13.03 -8.38
C ALA A 39 -5.44 -14.40 -7.82
N ARG A 40 -4.56 -15.00 -6.99
CA ARG A 40 -4.83 -16.26 -6.28
C ARG A 40 -6.05 -16.13 -5.36
N ALA A 41 -6.10 -15.08 -4.54
CA ALA A 41 -7.21 -14.84 -3.61
C ALA A 41 -8.53 -14.62 -4.35
N ARG A 42 -8.53 -13.82 -5.43
CA ARG A 42 -9.70 -13.64 -6.31
C ARG A 42 -10.18 -14.96 -6.90
N GLY A 43 -9.26 -15.78 -7.42
CA GLY A 43 -9.56 -17.09 -8.00
C GLY A 43 -10.13 -18.09 -6.99
N ALA A 44 -9.79 -17.94 -5.70
CA ALA A 44 -10.30 -18.75 -4.61
C ALA A 44 -11.57 -18.16 -3.94
N ALA A 45 -12.10 -17.04 -4.44
CA ALA A 45 -13.19 -16.28 -3.82
C ALA A 45 -12.91 -15.93 -2.34
N GLU A 46 -11.64 -15.69 -2.01
CA GLU A 46 -11.22 -15.22 -0.70
C GLU A 46 -11.48 -13.70 -0.59
N PRO A 47 -11.96 -13.18 0.56
CA PRO A 47 -12.04 -11.75 0.79
C PRO A 47 -10.66 -11.10 0.67
N ILE A 48 -10.61 -9.95 0.00
CA ILE A 48 -9.41 -9.12 -0.13
C ILE A 48 -9.70 -7.76 0.48
N VAL A 49 -8.86 -7.35 1.42
CA VAL A 49 -8.94 -6.05 2.11
C VAL A 49 -7.67 -5.28 1.81
N TYR A 50 -7.82 -4.06 1.30
CA TYR A 50 -6.72 -3.11 1.21
C TYR A 50 -6.73 -2.28 2.49
N LEU A 51 -5.68 -2.42 3.30
CA LEU A 51 -5.47 -1.66 4.52
C LEU A 51 -4.40 -0.62 4.20
N THR A 52 -4.76 0.65 4.31
CA THR A 52 -3.89 1.77 3.91
C THR A 52 -3.82 2.81 5.01
N ASP A 53 -2.63 3.34 5.23
CA ASP A 53 -2.44 4.61 5.93
C ASP A 53 -3.20 5.73 5.22
N ASN A 54 -3.74 6.64 6.03
CA ASN A 54 -4.58 7.75 5.57
C ASN A 54 -4.54 8.88 6.62
N HIS A 55 -3.34 9.42 6.84
CA HIS A 55 -3.05 10.37 7.91
C HIS A 55 -3.77 11.70 7.73
N LEU A 56 -4.07 12.34 8.87
CA LEU A 56 -4.47 13.74 8.88
C LEU A 56 -3.23 14.64 8.81
N PRO A 57 -3.34 15.86 8.24
CA PRO A 57 -2.27 16.84 8.34
C PRO A 57 -1.87 17.09 9.81
N GLY A 58 -0.59 16.94 10.12
CA GLY A 58 -0.05 17.13 11.48
C GLY A 58 -0.18 15.91 12.39
N ASP A 59 -0.38 14.71 11.85
CA ASP A 59 -0.37 13.47 12.64
C ASP A 59 0.92 13.32 13.46
N ALA A 60 0.81 12.74 14.65
CA ALA A 60 1.91 12.66 15.61
C ALA A 60 3.09 11.82 15.07
N GLU A 61 2.81 10.86 14.20
CA GLU A 61 3.82 10.02 13.55
C GLU A 61 4.82 10.83 12.71
N PHE A 62 4.43 12.01 12.24
CA PHE A 62 5.32 12.89 11.47
C PHE A 62 6.48 13.48 12.31
N GLN A 63 6.50 13.22 13.62
CA GLN A 63 7.67 13.47 14.46
C GLN A 63 8.78 12.43 14.26
N MET A 64 8.44 11.24 13.75
CA MET A 64 9.36 10.12 13.53
C MET A 64 9.63 9.88 12.03
N PHE A 65 8.64 10.11 11.18
CA PHE A 65 8.71 9.91 9.73
C PHE A 65 8.40 11.21 8.98
N PRO A 66 8.85 11.38 7.72
CA PRO A 66 8.37 12.50 6.91
C PRO A 66 6.84 12.41 6.72
N PRO A 67 6.13 13.54 6.53
CA PRO A 67 4.71 13.51 6.20
C PRO A 67 4.45 12.66 4.94
N HIS A 68 3.56 11.68 5.06
CA HIS A 68 3.24 10.69 4.03
C HIS A 68 1.78 10.25 4.16
N ALA A 69 1.25 9.57 3.12
CA ALA A 69 -0.08 8.98 3.09
C ALA A 69 -1.17 9.94 3.59
N ILE A 70 -1.04 11.24 3.29
CA ILE A 70 -1.96 12.26 3.78
C ILE A 70 -3.30 12.10 3.07
N ALA A 71 -4.37 12.06 3.85
CA ALA A 71 -5.71 11.83 3.36
C ALA A 71 -6.11 12.81 2.25
N GLY A 72 -6.65 12.26 1.17
CA GLY A 72 -7.09 13.00 -0.01
C GLY A 72 -5.96 13.43 -0.97
N THR A 73 -4.70 13.10 -0.68
CA THR A 73 -3.59 13.31 -1.61
C THR A 73 -3.39 12.10 -2.53
N LYS A 74 -2.64 12.28 -3.62
CA LYS A 74 -2.22 11.17 -4.47
C LYS A 74 -1.39 10.14 -3.69
N GLY A 75 -0.54 10.60 -2.76
CA GLY A 75 0.36 9.73 -1.99
C GLY A 75 -0.36 8.64 -1.18
N ALA A 76 -1.57 8.92 -0.71
CA ALA A 76 -2.41 7.97 0.02
C ALA A 76 -3.20 6.99 -0.87
N ALA A 77 -3.18 7.16 -2.20
CA ALA A 77 -3.92 6.29 -3.10
C ALA A 77 -3.20 4.95 -3.27
N ILE A 78 -3.98 3.86 -3.31
CA ILE A 78 -3.47 2.54 -3.73
C ILE A 78 -2.88 2.67 -5.13
N VAL A 79 -1.72 2.04 -5.34
CA VAL A 79 -1.05 2.09 -6.64
C VAL A 79 -1.88 1.43 -7.74
N PRO A 80 -1.92 2.00 -8.95
CA PRO A 80 -2.74 1.49 -10.06
C PRO A 80 -2.32 0.10 -10.56
N GLU A 81 -1.15 -0.38 -10.16
CA GLU A 81 -0.65 -1.72 -10.48
C GLU A 81 -1.44 -2.85 -9.82
N LEU A 82 -2.19 -2.61 -8.72
CA LEU A 82 -2.92 -3.66 -7.98
C LEU A 82 -4.41 -3.73 -8.31
#